data_AF-A0AAU1HQ91-F1
#
_entry.id   AF-A0AAU1HQ91-F1
#
_cell.length_a   1.000
_cell.length_b   1.000
_cell.length_c   1.000
_cell.angle_alpha   90.00
_cell.angle_beta   90.00
_cell.angle_gamma   90.00
#
_symmetry.space_group_name_H-M   'P 1'
#
loop_
_entity.id
_entity.type
_entity.pdbx_description
1 polymer ?
#
loop_
_entity_poly.entity_id
_entity_poly.type
_entity_poly.pdbx_seq_one_letter_code
_entity_poly.pdbx_strand_id
1 'polypeptide(L)'
;MFDDLPPDLERLHTLRVWHALWVERIDHKIAALQKRQAEQEHGRRSRPRPPEWIVELGIGDGRPPIEVHAGDCHMAGHRRRPVSREEARRLLAAGLRACIHCQPDTRLHILDLAAPLGSARTAVPRGGLFCGRGDGHVSPRTGKVR
;
A
#
# COMPACT_ATOMS: atom_id res chain seq x y z
N MET A 1 5.94 10.08 64.03
CA MET A 1 5.08 10.46 62.89
C MET A 1 5.46 11.90 62.61
N PHE A 2 6.19 12.16 61.53
CA PHE A 2 6.55 13.53 61.17
C PHE A 2 5.31 14.18 60.59
N ASP A 3 4.91 15.29 61.18
CA ASP A 3 3.85 16.12 60.62
C ASP A 3 4.53 17.00 59.57
N ASP A 4 4.54 16.54 58.32
CA ASP A 4 5.10 17.27 57.18
C ASP A 4 4.22 18.49 56.79
N LEU A 5 3.13 18.70 57.53
CA LEU A 5 2.22 19.79 57.32
C LEU A 5 2.58 20.99 58.19
N PRO A 6 2.37 22.21 57.66
CA PRO A 6 2.56 23.41 58.45
C PRO A 6 1.52 23.50 59.58
N PRO A 7 1.90 24.07 60.75
CA PRO A 7 1.01 24.13 61.90
C PRO A 7 -0.08 25.22 61.80
N ASP A 8 0.01 26.11 60.81
CA ASP A 8 -0.90 27.24 60.66
C ASP A 8 -2.10 26.92 59.75
N LEU A 9 -3.30 27.29 60.20
CA LEU A 9 -4.57 26.96 59.54
C LEU A 9 -4.68 27.57 58.14
N GLU A 10 -4.14 28.76 57.93
CA GLU A 10 -4.19 29.45 56.65
C GLU A 10 -3.42 28.67 55.57
N ARG A 11 -2.16 28.27 55.84
CA ARG A 11 -1.39 27.47 54.88
C ARG A 11 -2.02 26.10 54.63
N LEU A 12 -2.62 25.48 55.63
CA LEU A 12 -3.36 24.23 55.43
C LEU A 12 -4.55 24.41 54.49
N HIS A 13 -5.31 25.52 54.61
CA HIS A 13 -6.38 25.82 53.68
C HIS A 13 -5.88 26.09 52.27
N THR A 14 -4.77 26.83 52.12
CA THR A 14 -4.14 27.07 50.81
C THR A 14 -3.71 25.75 50.16
N LEU A 15 -3.01 24.89 50.92
CA LEU A 15 -2.58 23.57 50.44
C LEU A 15 -3.78 22.72 50.02
N ARG A 16 -4.85 22.69 50.81
CA ARG A 16 -6.06 21.94 50.48
C ARG A 16 -6.66 22.40 49.14
N VAL A 17 -6.82 23.71 48.93
CA VAL A 17 -7.36 24.25 47.68
C VAL A 17 -6.43 23.93 46.52
N TRP A 18 -5.12 24.13 46.69
CA TRP A 18 -4.14 23.84 45.66
C TRP A 18 -4.13 22.36 45.27
N HIS A 19 -4.12 21.44 46.25
CA HIS A 19 -4.18 20.01 46.01
C HIS A 19 -5.48 19.61 45.31
N ALA A 20 -6.63 20.17 45.71
CA ALA A 20 -7.90 19.89 45.03
C ALA A 20 -7.85 20.27 43.55
N LEU A 21 -7.31 21.45 43.21
CA LEU A 21 -7.13 21.88 41.82
C LEU A 21 -6.20 20.94 41.03
N TRP A 22 -5.13 20.45 41.67
CA TRP A 22 -4.21 19.51 41.03
C TRP A 22 -4.83 18.13 40.82
N VAL A 23 -5.58 17.62 41.81
CA VAL A 23 -6.31 16.35 41.69
C VAL A 23 -7.31 16.44 40.53
N GLU A 24 -8.12 17.50 40.47
CA GLU A 24 -9.08 17.71 39.38
C GLU A 24 -8.38 17.72 38.01
N ARG A 25 -7.24 18.41 37.89
CA ARG A 25 -6.45 18.44 36.65
C ARG A 25 -5.90 17.06 36.27
N ILE A 26 -5.43 16.30 37.25
CA ILE A 26 -4.94 14.93 37.04
C ILE A 26 -6.08 14.03 36.58
N ASP A 27 -7.24 14.11 37.22
CA ASP A 27 -8.43 13.33 36.87
C ASP A 27 -8.90 13.63 35.45
N HIS A 28 -8.93 14.90 35.05
CA HIS A 28 -9.22 15.30 33.67
C HIS A 28 -8.23 14.69 32.67
N LYS A 29 -6.94 14.66 33.02
CA LYS A 29 -5.91 14.05 32.16
C LYS A 29 -6.07 12.54 32.05
N ILE A 30 -6.40 11.87 33.17
CA ILE A 30 -6.69 10.43 33.22
C ILE A 30 -7.87 10.12 32.32
N ALA A 31 -9.00 10.83 32.46
CA ALA A 31 -10.19 10.61 31.64
C ALA A 31 -9.91 10.79 30.14
N ALA A 32 -9.15 11.84 29.77
CA ALA A 32 -8.76 12.08 28.38
C ALA A 32 -7.82 10.99 27.82
N LEU A 33 -6.96 10.40 28.66
CA LEU A 33 -6.11 9.28 28.27
C LEU A 33 -6.91 7.98 28.13
N GLN A 34 -7.79 7.69 29.08
CA GLN A 34 -8.68 6.52 29.06
C GLN A 34 -9.58 6.54 27.82
N LYS A 35 -10.17 7.71 27.48
CA LYS A 35 -10.96 7.86 26.25
C LYS A 35 -10.15 7.52 25.00
N ARG A 36 -8.93 8.05 24.88
CA ARG A 36 -8.05 7.74 23.74
C ARG A 36 -7.67 6.27 23.67
N GLN A 37 -7.39 5.64 24.81
CA GLN A 37 -7.12 4.20 24.87
C GLN A 37 -8.34 3.37 24.43
N ALA A 38 -9.54 3.74 24.88
CA ALA A 38 -10.77 3.09 24.48
C ALA A 38 -11.04 3.25 22.97
N GLU A 39 -10.82 4.44 22.40
CA GLU A 39 -10.93 4.68 20.96
C GLU A 39 -9.91 3.86 20.15
N GLN A 40 -8.68 3.73 20.64
CA GLN A 40 -7.65 2.89 20.00
C GLN A 40 -8.02 1.41 20.05
N GLU A 41 -8.46 0.91 21.21
CA GLU A 41 -8.89 -0.49 21.36
C GLU A 41 -10.12 -0.79 20.51
N HIS A 42 -11.11 0.11 20.51
CA HIS A 42 -12.25 0.02 19.61
C HIS A 42 -11.79 0.03 18.14
N GLY A 43 -10.88 0.92 17.77
CA GLY A 43 -10.29 0.96 16.42
C GLY A 43 -9.56 -0.32 16.04
N ARG A 44 -8.93 -1.02 16.99
CA ARG A 44 -8.28 -2.32 16.77
C ARG A 44 -9.31 -3.44 16.59
N ARG A 45 -10.33 -3.51 17.45
CA ARG A 45 -11.39 -4.53 17.39
C ARG A 45 -12.29 -4.38 16.18
N SER A 46 -12.64 -3.14 15.85
CA SER A 46 -13.54 -2.79 14.75
C SER A 46 -12.80 -2.62 13.42
N ARG A 47 -11.47 -2.82 13.38
CA ARG A 47 -10.71 -2.72 12.14
C ARG A 47 -11.21 -3.80 11.17
N PRO A 48 -11.68 -3.43 9.97
CA PRO A 48 -12.02 -4.43 8.97
C PRO A 48 -10.82 -5.33 8.70
N ARG A 49 -11.08 -6.62 8.50
CA ARG A 49 -10.02 -7.55 8.08
C ARG A 49 -9.34 -6.95 6.84
N PRO A 50 -8.00 -6.90 6.80
CA PRO A 50 -7.29 -6.44 5.62
C PRO A 50 -7.80 -7.20 4.39
N PRO A 51 -8.03 -6.52 3.25
CA PRO A 51 -8.46 -7.21 2.04
C PRO A 51 -7.38 -8.23 1.65
N GLU A 52 -7.80 -9.40 1.18
CA GLU A 52 -6.85 -10.43 0.74
C GLU A 52 -6.14 -10.03 -0.56
N TRP A 53 -6.83 -9.23 -1.39
CA TRP A 53 -6.37 -8.81 -2.71
C TRP A 53 -6.59 -7.31 -2.89
N ILE A 54 -5.63 -6.68 -3.54
CA ILE A 54 -5.67 -5.25 -3.87
C ILE A 54 -5.25 -5.04 -5.32
N VAL A 55 -5.78 -3.98 -5.92
CA VAL A 55 -5.38 -3.51 -7.24
C VAL A 55 -4.76 -2.14 -7.09
N GLU A 56 -3.53 -1.99 -7.57
CA GLU A 56 -2.85 -0.71 -7.69
C GLU A 56 -3.42 0.07 -8.88
N LEU A 57 -3.61 1.37 -8.67
CA LEU A 57 -4.23 2.29 -9.61
C LEU A 57 -3.22 3.34 -10.07
N GLY A 58 -3.26 3.64 -11.36
CA GLY A 58 -2.41 4.62 -12.00
C GLY A 58 -2.78 6.07 -11.74
N ILE A 59 -1.93 6.93 -12.29
CA ILE A 59 -2.14 8.37 -12.36
C ILE A 59 -2.93 8.67 -13.64
N GLY A 60 -4.10 9.28 -13.51
CA GLY A 60 -4.95 9.65 -14.65
C GLY A 60 -6.44 9.60 -14.29
N ASP A 61 -7.26 10.19 -15.16
CA ASP A 61 -8.71 10.14 -15.05
C ASP A 61 -9.21 8.70 -15.17
N GLY A 62 -10.17 8.33 -14.32
CA GLY A 62 -10.65 6.96 -14.20
C GLY A 62 -9.72 6.01 -13.44
N ARG A 63 -8.52 6.46 -13.02
CA ARG A 63 -7.57 5.70 -12.18
C ARG A 63 -7.37 4.26 -12.68
N PRO A 64 -6.77 4.07 -13.86
CA PRO A 64 -6.71 2.77 -14.49
C PRO A 64 -5.97 1.74 -13.61
N PRO A 65 -6.45 0.49 -13.53
CA PRO A 65 -5.72 -0.60 -12.89
C PRO A 65 -4.34 -0.79 -13.53
N ILE A 66 -3.30 -0.95 -12.71
CA ILE A 66 -1.92 -1.21 -13.18
C ILE A 66 -1.48 -2.63 -12.83
N GLU A 67 -1.67 -3.04 -11.58
CA GLU A 67 -1.09 -4.28 -11.06
C GLU A 67 -1.95 -4.85 -9.94
N VAL A 68 -2.05 -6.18 -9.89
CA VAL A 68 -2.71 -6.90 -8.80
C VAL A 68 -1.66 -7.28 -7.75
N HIS A 69 -2.01 -7.17 -6.48
CA HIS A 69 -1.19 -7.62 -5.37
C HIS A 69 -2.02 -8.40 -4.34
N ALA A 70 -1.34 -9.23 -3.55
CA ALA A 70 -1.86 -9.65 -2.26
C ALA A 70 -2.00 -8.43 -1.34
N GLY A 71 -3.02 -8.40 -0.49
CA GLY A 71 -3.31 -7.24 0.35
C GLY A 71 -2.29 -6.96 1.45
N ASP A 72 -1.38 -7.90 1.71
CA ASP A 72 -0.21 -7.76 2.59
C ASP A 72 1.09 -7.40 1.84
N CYS A 73 1.03 -7.14 0.53
CA CYS A 73 2.22 -6.81 -0.26
C CYS A 73 2.78 -5.42 0.11
N HIS A 74 4.02 -5.40 0.59
CA HIS A 74 4.75 -4.19 0.95
C HIS A 74 5.18 -3.34 -0.26
N MET A 75 5.22 -3.94 -1.45
CA MET A 75 5.58 -3.25 -2.70
C MET A 75 4.39 -2.59 -3.40
N ALA A 76 3.16 -2.79 -2.90
CA ALA A 76 1.98 -2.17 -3.48
C ALA A 76 1.95 -0.67 -3.22
N GLY A 77 1.70 0.11 -4.27
CA GLY A 77 1.59 1.56 -4.19
C GLY A 77 0.45 2.04 -3.29
N HIS A 78 0.52 3.31 -2.89
CA HIS A 78 -0.48 3.93 -2.02
C HIS A 78 -1.86 4.07 -2.67
N ARG A 79 -1.92 4.19 -4.00
CA ARG A 79 -3.16 4.30 -4.76
C ARG A 79 -3.68 2.90 -5.07
N ARG A 80 -4.49 2.37 -4.17
CA ARG A 80 -5.00 1.00 -4.27
C ARG A 80 -6.45 0.90 -3.86
N ARG A 81 -7.14 -0.09 -4.42
CA ARG A 81 -8.49 -0.48 -3.97
C ARG A 81 -8.53 -1.96 -3.59
N PRO A 82 -9.32 -2.34 -2.58
CA PRO A 82 -9.60 -3.74 -2.30
C PRO A 82 -10.39 -4.36 -3.45
N VAL A 83 -10.12 -5.64 -3.73
CA VAL A 83 -10.88 -6.44 -4.70
C VAL A 83 -11.21 -7.82 -4.13
N SER A 84 -12.26 -8.45 -4.64
CA SER A 84 -12.53 -9.85 -4.30
C SER A 84 -11.52 -10.78 -4.96
N ARG A 85 -11.44 -12.02 -4.47
CA ARG A 85 -10.61 -13.07 -5.07
C ARG A 85 -10.98 -13.30 -6.54
N GLU A 86 -12.27 -13.36 -6.85
CA GLU A 86 -12.79 -13.57 -8.21
C GLU A 86 -12.49 -12.37 -9.11
N GLU A 87 -12.57 -11.15 -8.58
CA GLU A 87 -12.21 -9.96 -9.33
C GLU A 87 -10.71 -9.92 -9.64
N ALA A 88 -9.85 -10.25 -8.67
CA ALA A 88 -8.42 -10.40 -8.89
C ALA A 88 -8.12 -11.43 -9.99
N ARG A 89 -8.79 -12.59 -9.95
CA ARG A 89 -8.69 -13.60 -11.01
C ARG A 89 -9.10 -13.06 -12.38
N ARG A 90 -10.23 -12.34 -12.46
CA ARG A 90 -10.70 -11.74 -13.72
C ARG A 90 -9.72 -10.72 -14.27
N LEU A 91 -9.15 -9.86 -13.42
CA LEU A 91 -8.19 -8.85 -13.85
C LEU A 91 -6.90 -9.47 -14.38
N LEU A 92 -6.38 -10.48 -13.69
CA LEU A 92 -5.21 -11.24 -14.14
C LEU A 92 -5.50 -11.99 -15.45
N ALA A 93 -6.67 -12.62 -15.57
CA ALA A 93 -7.10 -13.28 -16.81
C ALA A 93 -7.31 -12.29 -17.97
N ALA A 94 -7.68 -11.04 -17.68
CA ALA A 94 -7.78 -9.96 -18.67
C ALA A 94 -6.41 -9.37 -19.08
N GLY A 95 -5.30 -9.90 -18.55
CA GLY A 95 -3.94 -9.48 -18.90
C GLY A 95 -3.38 -8.36 -18.02
N LEU A 96 -4.04 -8.01 -16.92
CA LEU A 96 -3.46 -7.08 -15.94
C LEU A 96 -2.23 -7.73 -15.28
N ARG A 97 -1.20 -6.93 -14.99
CA ARG A 97 0.04 -7.46 -14.44
C ARG A 97 -0.15 -8.03 -13.03
N ALA A 98 0.51 -9.15 -12.78
CA ALA A 98 0.71 -9.70 -11.45
C ALA A 98 1.98 -9.10 -10.83
N CYS A 99 1.89 -8.65 -9.58
CA CYS A 99 3.08 -8.18 -8.87
C CYS A 99 4.09 -9.33 -8.68
N ILE A 100 5.32 -9.12 -9.15
CA ILE A 100 6.39 -10.12 -9.10
C ILE A 100 6.81 -10.49 -7.66
N HIS A 101 6.56 -9.61 -6.69
CA HIS A 101 7.01 -9.79 -5.30
C HIS A 101 6.04 -10.65 -4.48
N CYS A 102 4.73 -10.53 -4.72
CA CYS A 102 3.73 -11.33 -4.01
C CYS A 102 3.14 -12.46 -4.85
N GLN A 103 3.39 -12.46 -6.18
CA GLN A 103 2.98 -13.50 -7.12
C GLN A 103 1.49 -13.90 -6.97
N PRO A 104 0.57 -12.93 -7.11
CA PRO A 104 -0.85 -13.14 -6.87
C PRO A 104 -1.45 -14.18 -7.82
N ASP A 105 -0.97 -14.25 -9.06
CA ASP A 105 -1.32 -15.24 -10.08
C ASP A 105 -1.02 -16.68 -9.63
N THR A 106 0.13 -16.88 -8.98
CA THR A 106 0.53 -18.17 -8.41
C THR A 106 -0.31 -18.51 -7.18
N ARG A 107 -0.49 -17.56 -6.25
CA ARG A 107 -1.33 -17.73 -5.05
C ARG A 107 -2.81 -17.95 -5.40
N LEU A 108 -3.25 -17.44 -6.54
CA LEU A 108 -4.59 -17.63 -7.08
C LEU A 108 -4.69 -18.88 -7.95
N HIS A 109 -3.63 -19.64 -8.20
CA HIS A 109 -3.67 -20.84 -9.07
C HIS A 109 -4.26 -20.56 -10.46
N ILE A 110 -3.86 -19.43 -11.07
CA ILE A 110 -4.31 -19.06 -12.43
C ILE A 110 -3.38 -19.68 -13.49
N LEU A 111 -2.10 -19.88 -13.14
CA LEU A 111 -1.11 -20.51 -14.01
C LEU A 111 -1.27 -22.05 -14.12
N ASP A 112 -2.14 -22.66 -13.30
CA ASP A 112 -2.36 -24.12 -13.28
C ASP A 112 -3.31 -24.63 -14.40
N LEU A 113 -3.67 -23.79 -15.38
CA LEU A 113 -4.61 -24.16 -16.45
C LEU A 113 -4.10 -23.93 -17.89
N ALA A 114 -2.81 -23.68 -18.09
CA ALA A 114 -2.24 -23.55 -19.44
C ALA A 114 -0.88 -24.24 -19.59
N ALA A 115 -0.85 -25.57 -19.45
CA ALA A 115 0.08 -26.38 -20.21
C ALA A 115 -0.72 -27.22 -21.22
N PRO A 116 -1.06 -26.70 -22.41
CA PRO A 116 -1.28 -27.59 -23.53
C PRO A 116 0.11 -28.12 -23.91
N LEU A 117 0.33 -29.41 -23.63
CA LEU A 117 1.34 -30.17 -24.33
C LEU A 117 1.11 -29.99 -25.84
N GLY A 118 2.08 -29.41 -26.53
CA GLY A 118 2.17 -29.45 -27.98
C GLY A 118 1.80 -28.14 -28.68
N SER A 119 2.77 -27.22 -28.77
CA SER A 119 2.91 -26.42 -29.98
C SER A 119 4.19 -26.86 -30.67
N ALA A 120 3.99 -27.48 -31.83
CA ALA A 120 5.02 -27.95 -32.71
C ALA A 120 6.00 -26.82 -33.06
N ARG A 121 7.28 -27.17 -33.11
CA ARG A 121 8.32 -26.32 -33.68
C ARG A 121 7.98 -26.07 -35.15
N THR A 122 7.54 -24.87 -35.49
CA THR A 122 7.51 -24.45 -36.89
C THR A 122 8.95 -24.24 -37.33
N ALA A 123 9.40 -25.08 -38.26
CA ALA A 123 10.69 -24.95 -38.93
C ALA A 123 10.73 -23.62 -39.71
N VAL A 124 11.78 -22.82 -39.47
CA VAL A 124 12.14 -21.68 -40.32
C VAL A 124 12.93 -22.25 -41.51
N PRO A 125 12.49 -22.09 -42.78
CA PRO A 125 13.29 -22.49 -43.92
C PRO A 125 14.47 -21.53 -44.11
N ARG A 126 15.64 -22.11 -44.34
CA ARG A 126 16.86 -21.43 -44.79
C ARG A 126 16.70 -20.99 -46.25
N GLY A 127 17.16 -19.78 -46.56
CA GLY A 127 17.83 -19.49 -47.84
C GLY A 127 17.13 -18.46 -48.73
N GLY A 128 17.80 -17.32 -48.91
CA GLY A 128 17.52 -16.35 -49.96
C GLY A 128 18.59 -15.26 -49.96
N LEU A 129 19.63 -15.45 -50.78
CA LEU A 129 20.69 -14.47 -51.01
C LEU A 129 20.11 -13.16 -51.55
N PHE A 130 20.61 -12.02 -51.05
CA PHE A 130 20.53 -10.75 -51.79
C PHE A 130 21.89 -10.05 -51.75
N CYS A 131 22.46 -9.86 -52.94
CA CYS A 131 23.74 -9.21 -53.21
C CYS A 131 23.46 -7.92 -54.01
N GLY A 132 24.10 -6.80 -53.64
CA GLY A 132 24.22 -5.57 -54.44
C GLY A 132 24.39 -4.33 -53.55
N ARG A 133 25.61 -3.84 -53.25
CA ARG A 133 26.45 -2.85 -54.00
C ARG A 133 25.68 -1.57 -54.37
N GLY A 134 25.87 -0.48 -53.63
CA GLY A 134 26.64 0.73 -54.02
C GLY A 134 25.65 1.86 -54.34
N ASP A 135 25.80 3.16 -54.10
CA ASP A 135 26.89 4.04 -53.71
C ASP A 135 26.32 5.27 -52.99
N GLY A 136 27.19 6.03 -52.32
CA GLY A 136 26.81 7.05 -51.34
C GLY A 136 26.27 8.38 -51.87
N HIS A 137 25.75 9.18 -50.93
CA HIS A 137 25.83 10.63 -51.03
C HIS A 137 25.79 11.32 -49.66
N VAL A 138 26.47 12.46 -49.64
CA VAL A 138 26.94 13.25 -48.50
C VAL A 138 25.82 14.16 -47.93
N SER A 139 25.96 14.46 -46.63
CA SER A 139 25.23 15.43 -45.79
C SER A 139 25.14 16.85 -46.41
N PRO A 140 24.26 17.79 -45.96
CA PRO A 140 24.52 18.47 -44.68
C PRO A 140 23.31 18.97 -43.85
N ARG A 141 23.63 19.09 -42.55
CA ARG A 141 23.16 19.99 -41.48
C ARG A 141 22.25 21.18 -41.84
N THR A 142 21.19 21.34 -41.04
CA THR A 142 20.61 22.57 -40.44
C THR A 142 19.59 22.10 -39.39
N GLY A 143 19.32 22.68 -38.21
CA GLY A 143 19.76 23.87 -37.49
C GLY A 143 19.08 23.86 -36.10
N LYS A 144 19.70 24.53 -35.12
CA LYS A 144 19.23 24.79 -33.74
C LYS A 144 17.84 25.42 -33.69
N VAL A 145 17.08 25.16 -32.62
CA VAL A 145 16.35 26.21 -31.89
C VAL A 145 16.56 25.97 -30.38
N ARG A 146 16.87 27.06 -29.68
CA ARG A 146 17.07 27.18 -28.23
C ARG A 146 15.73 27.39 -27.53
#